data_AF-A0A9P1NIQ9-F1
#
_entry.id   AF-A0A9P1NIQ9-F1
#
_cell.length_a   1.000
_cell.length_b   1.000
_cell.length_c   1.000
_cell.angle_alpha   90.00
_cell.angle_beta   90.00
_cell.angle_gamma   90.00
#
_symmetry.space_group_name_H-M   'P 1'
#
loop_
_entity.id
_entity.type
_entity.pdbx_description
1 polymer ?
#
loop_
_entity_poly.entity_id
_entity_poly.type
_entity_poly.pdbx_seq_one_letter_code
_entity_poly.pdbx_strand_id
1 'polypeptide(L)'
;MKKLITEEDIASLVSVTDPQYAPDGRRAAYVRTKVNDKRDSYSSAIMVYDTESGTSNPWTFGDNKNSSPRWSPDGRRLAFVSDREDGVPQLYIIDAAGGEAERAADIPWGVADPIWAPDGRSVLVSVSLTSAERADEKEKKKQDDMSR
;
A
#
# COMPACT_ATOMS: atom_id res chain seq x y z
N MET A 1 32.42 27.74 3.89
CA MET A 1 31.66 28.11 2.67
C MET A 1 30.30 27.44 2.76
N LYS A 2 29.18 28.17 2.63
CA LYS A 2 27.83 27.57 2.71
C LYS A 2 27.38 27.19 1.28
N LYS A 3 26.96 25.94 1.07
CA LYS A 3 26.32 25.51 -0.20
C LYS A 3 24.88 26.04 -0.23
N LEU A 4 24.48 26.64 -1.35
CA LEU A 4 23.08 27.03 -1.59
C LEU A 4 22.27 25.78 -1.99
N ILE A 5 21.02 25.71 -1.54
CA ILE A 5 20.08 24.66 -1.95
C ILE A 5 19.72 24.89 -3.42
N THR A 6 19.79 23.84 -4.23
CA THR A 6 19.38 23.85 -5.65
C THR A 6 18.07 23.08 -5.87
N GLU A 7 17.53 23.12 -7.09
CA GLU A 7 16.36 22.32 -7.47
C GLU A 7 16.65 20.82 -7.35
N GLU A 8 17.86 20.38 -7.72
CA GLU A 8 18.26 18.98 -7.57
C GLU A 8 18.29 18.53 -6.10
N ASP A 9 18.67 19.44 -5.18
CA ASP A 9 18.63 19.14 -3.76
C ASP A 9 17.18 18.92 -3.29
N ILE A 10 16.20 19.65 -3.83
CA ILE A 10 14.76 19.46 -3.55
C ILE A 10 14.26 18.13 -4.16
N ALA A 11 14.62 17.84 -5.41
CA ALA A 11 14.22 16.59 -6.09
C ALA A 11 14.80 15.34 -5.41
N SER A 12 15.95 15.48 -4.75
CA SER A 12 16.61 14.40 -4.01
C SER A 12 15.95 14.03 -2.67
N LEU A 13 14.96 14.81 -2.22
CA LEU A 13 14.30 14.57 -0.94
C LEU A 13 13.56 13.22 -0.93
N VAL A 14 13.73 12.51 0.18
CA VAL A 14 13.03 11.25 0.46
C VAL A 14 12.13 11.48 1.66
N SER A 15 10.84 11.21 1.48
CA SER A 15 9.88 11.21 2.59
C SER A 15 9.74 9.79 3.14
N VAL A 16 9.71 9.68 4.47
CA VAL A 16 9.52 8.43 5.20
C VAL A 16 8.33 8.62 6.14
N THR A 17 7.28 7.83 5.95
CA THR A 17 5.99 8.02 6.64
C THR A 17 5.36 6.69 7.05
N ASP A 18 4.33 6.77 7.90
CA ASP A 18 3.49 5.64 8.35
C ASP A 18 4.27 4.40 8.82
N PRO A 19 5.15 4.52 9.85
CA PRO A 19 5.85 3.39 10.41
C PRO A 19 4.91 2.49 11.23
N GLN A 20 4.99 1.18 11.02
CA GLN A 20 4.14 0.16 11.64
C GLN A 20 4.99 -1.04 12.06
N TYR A 21 5.08 -1.30 13.36
CA TYR A 21 5.76 -2.50 13.87
C TYR A 21 4.97 -3.76 13.53
N ALA A 22 5.70 -4.83 13.19
CA ALA A 22 5.17 -6.17 13.23
C ALA A 22 4.83 -6.54 14.69
N PRO A 23 3.83 -7.41 14.94
CA PRO A 23 3.41 -7.78 16.30
C PRO A 23 4.53 -8.34 17.18
N ASP A 24 5.52 -9.00 16.58
CA ASP A 24 6.69 -9.56 17.26
C ASP A 24 7.77 -8.52 17.59
N GLY A 25 7.62 -7.28 17.10
CA GLY A 25 8.58 -6.19 17.25
C GLY A 25 9.88 -6.36 16.48
N ARG A 26 10.08 -7.43 15.71
CA ARG A 26 11.34 -7.71 14.99
C ARG A 26 11.46 -6.94 13.68
N ARG A 27 10.33 -6.46 13.16
CA ARG A 27 10.25 -5.72 11.90
C ARG A 27 9.38 -4.48 12.06
N ALA A 28 9.65 -3.46 11.25
CA ALA A 28 8.76 -2.32 11.06
C ALA A 28 8.59 -2.04 9.57
N ALA A 29 7.34 -2.00 9.10
CA ALA A 29 7.01 -1.55 7.76
C ALA A 29 6.85 -0.04 7.73
N TYR A 30 7.21 0.62 6.65
CA TYR A 30 7.00 2.06 6.46
C TYR A 30 6.95 2.43 4.98
N VAL A 31 6.42 3.61 4.68
CA VAL A 31 6.33 4.12 3.31
C VAL A 31 7.53 5.01 3.04
N ARG A 32 8.24 4.75 1.93
CA ARG A 32 9.29 5.63 1.40
C ARG A 32 8.84 6.23 0.08
N THR A 33 8.75 7.55 0.01
CA THR A 33 8.33 8.30 -1.18
C THR A 33 9.52 9.05 -1.77
N LYS A 34 9.65 9.03 -3.10
CA LYS A 34 10.67 9.74 -3.87
C LYS A 34 10.03 10.45 -5.05
N VAL A 35 10.67 11.54 -5.52
CA VAL A 35 10.32 12.15 -6.80
C VAL A 35 10.58 11.14 -7.92
N ASN A 36 9.66 11.11 -8.89
CA ASN A 36 9.77 10.33 -10.11
C ASN A 36 9.67 11.28 -11.32
N ASP A 37 10.84 11.76 -11.76
CA ASP A 37 10.96 12.71 -12.88
C ASP A 37 10.40 12.14 -14.19
N LYS A 38 10.47 10.82 -14.40
CA LYS A 38 9.98 10.18 -15.64
C LYS A 38 8.46 10.26 -15.78
N ARG A 39 7.74 10.41 -14.67
CA ARG A 39 6.27 10.46 -14.63
C ARG A 39 5.74 11.81 -14.18
N ASP A 40 6.61 12.81 -14.00
CA ASP A 40 6.26 14.11 -13.41
C ASP A 40 5.39 13.95 -12.14
N SER A 41 5.82 13.03 -11.26
CA SER A 41 5.04 12.61 -10.10
C SER A 41 5.93 12.07 -8.98
N TYR A 42 5.34 11.38 -8.01
CA TYR A 42 6.03 10.66 -6.95
C TYR A 42 5.75 9.16 -7.05
N SER A 43 6.75 8.35 -6.72
CA SER A 43 6.56 6.92 -6.46
C SER A 43 6.82 6.62 -4.98
N SER A 44 6.15 5.61 -4.46
CA SER A 44 6.33 5.18 -3.08
C SER A 44 6.45 3.66 -2.98
N ALA A 45 7.32 3.20 -2.10
CA ALA A 45 7.54 1.79 -1.83
C ALA A 45 7.28 1.48 -0.36
N ILE A 46 6.75 0.30 -0.09
CA ILE A 46 6.76 -0.30 1.24
C ILE A 46 8.16 -0.81 1.51
N MET A 47 8.77 -0.28 2.56
CA MET A 47 10.05 -0.70 3.10
C MET A 47 9.82 -1.49 4.37
N VAL A 48 10.66 -2.48 4.63
CA VAL A 48 10.68 -3.19 5.91
C VAL A 48 12.05 -3.06 6.54
N TYR A 49 12.05 -2.46 7.72
CA TYR A 49 13.19 -2.36 8.63
C TYR A 49 13.23 -3.60 9.52
N ASP A 50 14.40 -4.21 9.61
CA ASP A 50 14.71 -5.29 10.55
C ASP A 50 15.40 -4.69 11.79
N THR A 51 14.82 -4.91 12.96
CA THR A 51 15.25 -4.24 14.20
C THR A 51 16.52 -4.84 14.81
N GLU A 52 16.88 -6.06 14.41
CA GLU A 52 18.05 -6.78 14.93
C GLU A 52 19.31 -6.39 14.16
N SER A 53 19.24 -6.43 12.83
CA SER A 53 20.31 -6.02 11.93
C SER A 53 20.42 -4.50 11.74
N GLY A 54 19.33 -3.77 12.00
CA GLY A 54 19.26 -2.33 11.77
C GLY A 54 19.21 -1.93 10.29
N THR A 55 18.73 -2.81 9.42
CA THR A 55 18.72 -2.60 7.96
C THR A 55 17.30 -2.52 7.40
N SER A 56 17.13 -1.78 6.30
CA SER A 56 15.84 -1.68 5.59
C SER A 56 15.94 -2.21 4.17
N ASN A 57 14.96 -3.02 3.77
CA ASN A 57 14.84 -3.53 2.41
C ASN A 57 13.47 -3.19 1.79
N PRO A 58 13.40 -2.89 0.48
CA PRO A 58 12.12 -2.72 -0.19
C PRO A 58 11.38 -4.06 -0.29
N TRP A 59 10.09 -4.06 0.03
CA TRP A 59 9.19 -5.20 -0.19
C TRP A 59 8.28 -4.99 -1.41
N THR A 60 8.20 -3.76 -1.92
CA THR A 60 7.52 -3.43 -3.18
C THR A 60 8.47 -2.67 -4.09
N PHE A 61 8.31 -2.86 -5.40
CA PHE A 61 9.18 -2.30 -6.43
C PHE A 61 8.35 -1.59 -7.51
N GLY A 62 9.01 -0.81 -8.36
CA GLY A 62 8.40 -0.09 -9.47
C GLY A 62 8.05 1.36 -9.15
N ASP A 63 7.34 1.98 -10.10
CA ASP A 63 7.04 3.42 -10.15
C ASP A 63 5.61 3.74 -9.66
N ASN A 64 5.00 2.79 -8.98
CA ASN A 64 3.65 2.85 -8.44
C ASN A 64 3.63 3.55 -7.08
N LYS A 65 2.43 3.92 -6.62
CA LYS A 65 2.20 4.44 -5.28
C LYS A 65 1.74 3.30 -4.40
N ASN A 66 2.49 3.05 -3.35
CA ASN A 66 2.18 2.09 -2.29
C ASN A 66 2.02 2.85 -0.96
N SER A 67 1.00 2.52 -0.17
CA SER A 67 0.68 3.24 1.07
C SER A 67 0.02 2.35 2.12
N SER A 68 -0.14 2.87 3.34
CA SER A 68 -0.92 2.27 4.42
C SER A 68 -0.55 0.81 4.75
N PRO A 69 0.73 0.48 5.00
CA PRO A 69 1.13 -0.88 5.34
C PRO A 69 0.55 -1.29 6.70
N ARG A 70 -0.04 -2.48 6.83
CA ARG A 70 -0.61 -2.99 8.08
C ARG A 70 -0.31 -4.46 8.24
N TRP A 71 0.41 -4.81 9.31
CA TRP A 71 0.69 -6.19 9.63
C TRP A 71 -0.58 -6.92 10.07
N SER A 72 -0.72 -8.17 9.64
CA SER A 72 -1.72 -9.07 10.22
C SER A 72 -1.41 -9.29 11.72
N PRO A 73 -2.42 -9.61 12.56
CA PRO A 73 -2.21 -9.81 14.00
C PRO A 73 -1.20 -10.91 14.35
N ASP A 74 -1.03 -11.90 13.46
CA ASP A 74 -0.04 -12.97 13.59
C ASP A 74 1.34 -12.63 12.99
N GLY A 75 1.49 -11.44 12.38
CA GLY A 75 2.73 -10.98 11.75
C GLY A 75 3.14 -11.72 10.47
N ARG A 76 2.29 -12.63 9.96
CA ARG A 76 2.60 -13.47 8.80
C ARG A 76 2.30 -12.81 7.46
N ARG A 77 1.53 -11.74 7.45
CA ARG A 77 1.15 -11.01 6.24
C ARG A 77 1.23 -9.51 6.46
N LEU A 78 1.47 -8.77 5.39
CA LEU A 78 1.39 -7.33 5.35
C LEU A 78 0.35 -6.91 4.30
N ALA A 79 -0.72 -6.28 4.74
CA ALA A 79 -1.66 -5.61 3.84
C ALA A 79 -1.16 -4.20 3.51
N PHE A 80 -1.41 -3.71 2.31
CA PHE A 80 -1.09 -2.33 1.93
C PHE A 80 -1.96 -1.93 0.72
N VAL A 81 -2.03 -0.65 0.42
CA VAL A 81 -2.78 -0.11 -0.73
C VAL A 81 -1.80 0.19 -1.86
N SER A 82 -2.14 -0.19 -3.10
CA SER A 82 -1.30 0.04 -4.29
C SER A 82 -2.12 0.36 -5.53
N ASP A 83 -1.58 1.22 -6.40
CA ASP A 83 -2.15 1.58 -7.70
C ASP A 83 -1.54 0.79 -8.89
N ARG A 84 -0.94 -0.38 -8.62
CA ARG A 84 0.04 -1.02 -9.52
C ARG A 84 -0.45 -1.55 -10.86
N GLU A 85 -1.75 -1.76 -11.04
CA GLU A 85 -2.31 -2.37 -12.25
C GLU A 85 -3.01 -1.34 -13.14
N ASP A 86 -4.18 -0.87 -12.71
CA ASP A 86 -5.07 0.01 -13.45
C ASP A 86 -5.01 1.47 -12.97
N GLY A 87 -4.08 1.78 -12.05
CA GLY A 87 -3.96 3.09 -11.42
C GLY A 87 -5.02 3.36 -10.35
N VAL A 88 -5.96 2.44 -10.13
CA VAL A 88 -6.96 2.55 -9.06
C VAL A 88 -6.36 1.94 -7.79
N PRO A 89 -6.34 2.64 -6.63
CA PRO A 89 -5.79 2.08 -5.39
C PRO A 89 -6.56 0.85 -4.92
N GLN A 90 -5.90 -0.30 -4.80
CA GLN A 90 -6.51 -1.55 -4.34
C GLN A 90 -5.76 -2.11 -3.14
N LEU A 91 -6.42 -3.00 -2.40
CA LEU A 91 -5.81 -3.75 -1.32
C LEU A 91 -4.92 -4.84 -1.92
N TYR A 92 -3.66 -4.87 -1.48
CA TYR A 92 -2.72 -5.95 -1.74
C TYR A 92 -2.25 -6.57 -0.43
N ILE A 93 -1.94 -7.86 -0.47
CA ILE A 93 -1.40 -8.62 0.65
C ILE A 93 -0.12 -9.32 0.20
N ILE A 94 0.96 -9.15 0.96
CA ILE A 94 2.22 -9.88 0.76
C ILE A 94 2.50 -10.78 1.96
N ASP A 95 2.98 -12.00 1.70
CA ASP A 95 3.41 -12.92 2.73
C ASP A 95 4.75 -12.47 3.33
N ALA A 96 4.86 -12.54 4.65
CA ALA A 96 6.04 -12.11 5.38
C ALA A 96 7.25 -13.05 5.23
N ALA A 97 7.03 -14.27 4.72
CA ALA A 97 8.05 -15.20 4.28
C ALA A 97 8.59 -14.87 2.87
N GLY A 98 8.00 -13.87 2.21
CA GLY A 98 8.36 -13.44 0.85
C GLY A 98 7.38 -13.94 -0.21
N GLY A 99 7.65 -13.56 -1.46
CA GLY A 99 6.76 -13.81 -2.60
C GLY A 99 6.23 -12.52 -3.20
N GLU A 100 5.37 -12.65 -4.22
CA GLU A 100 4.69 -11.51 -4.82
C GLU A 100 3.47 -11.11 -4.00
N ALA A 101 3.11 -9.82 -4.06
CA ALA A 101 1.90 -9.36 -3.41
C ALA A 101 0.68 -9.69 -4.27
N GLU A 102 -0.36 -10.22 -3.65
CA GLU A 102 -1.61 -10.59 -4.30
C GLU A 102 -2.66 -9.50 -4.12
N ARG A 103 -3.45 -9.25 -5.17
CA ARG A 103 -4.59 -8.31 -5.13
C ARG A 103 -5.74 -8.94 -4.34
N ALA A 104 -6.10 -8.32 -3.23
CA ALA A 104 -7.13 -8.80 -2.29
C ALA A 104 -8.47 -8.06 -2.42
N ALA A 105 -8.51 -6.97 -3.19
CA ALA A 105 -9.74 -6.22 -3.47
C ALA A 105 -9.82 -5.86 -4.96
N ASP A 106 -11.04 -5.88 -5.50
CA ASP A 106 -11.36 -5.43 -6.86
C ASP A 106 -12.57 -4.49 -6.81
N ILE A 107 -12.32 -3.27 -6.33
CA ILE A 107 -13.36 -2.26 -6.10
C ILE A 107 -13.14 -1.11 -7.10
N PRO A 108 -14.11 -0.77 -7.96
CA PRO A 108 -13.90 0.22 -9.03
C PRO A 108 -13.54 1.62 -8.53
N TRP A 109 -13.95 1.98 -7.32
CA TRP A 109 -13.65 3.29 -6.70
C TRP A 109 -12.33 3.31 -5.94
N GLY A 110 -11.65 2.17 -5.87
CA GLY A 110 -10.50 1.94 -5.03
C GLY A 110 -10.83 1.85 -3.55
N VAL A 111 -9.79 1.63 -2.76
CA VAL A 111 -9.86 1.44 -1.31
C VAL A 111 -8.80 2.25 -0.60
N ALA A 112 -9.07 2.56 0.66
CA ALA A 112 -8.12 3.20 1.57
C ALA A 112 -8.20 2.60 2.97
N ASP A 113 -7.27 3.03 3.84
CA ASP A 113 -7.26 2.77 5.29
C ASP A 113 -7.53 1.31 5.70
N PRO A 114 -6.72 0.34 5.23
CA PRO A 114 -6.89 -1.05 5.62
C PRO A 114 -6.71 -1.23 7.13
N ILE A 115 -7.54 -2.07 7.74
CA ILE A 115 -7.42 -2.48 9.15
C ILE A 115 -7.72 -3.97 9.24
N TRP A 116 -6.78 -4.75 9.77
CA TRP A 116 -7.01 -6.18 10.02
C TRP A 116 -8.03 -6.39 11.13
N ALA A 117 -8.94 -7.33 10.92
CA ALA A 117 -9.73 -7.90 12.01
C ALA A 117 -8.79 -8.58 13.02
N PRO A 118 -9.11 -8.58 14.33
CA PRO A 118 -8.24 -9.17 15.37
C PRO A 118 -7.94 -10.67 15.16
N ASP A 119 -8.82 -11.40 14.47
CA ASP A 119 -8.62 -12.81 14.13
C ASP A 119 -7.73 -13.02 12.89
N GLY A 120 -7.32 -11.94 12.22
CA GLY A 120 -6.51 -11.96 11.01
C GLY A 120 -7.21 -12.52 9.77
N ARG A 121 -8.52 -12.75 9.78
CA ARG A 121 -9.23 -13.38 8.65
C ARG A 121 -9.78 -12.40 7.64
N SER A 122 -9.99 -11.16 8.04
CA SER A 122 -10.58 -10.13 7.19
C SER A 122 -9.86 -8.80 7.35
N VAL A 123 -10.00 -7.93 6.34
CA VAL A 123 -9.49 -6.56 6.36
C VAL A 123 -10.66 -5.63 6.08
N LEU A 124 -10.90 -4.69 7.00
CA LEU A 124 -11.80 -3.57 6.78
C LEU A 124 -11.07 -2.51 5.93
N VAL A 125 -11.78 -1.93 4.97
CA VAL A 125 -11.27 -0.83 4.13
C VAL A 125 -12.32 0.27 4.03
N SER A 126 -11.88 1.50 3.76
CA SER A 126 -12.75 2.62 3.40
C SER A 126 -12.86 2.74 1.87
N VAL A 127 -14.03 3.16 1.39
CA VAL A 127 -14.31 3.44 -0.02
C VAL A 127 -15.04 4.77 -0.09
N SER A 128 -14.59 5.66 -0.98
CA SER A 128 -15.23 6.96 -1.22
C SER A 128 -16.14 6.85 -2.43
N LEU A 129 -17.42 7.12 -2.23
CA LEU A 129 -18.45 7.14 -3.29
C LEU A 129 -18.97 8.56 -3.48
N THR A 130 -19.29 8.92 -4.71
CA THR A 130 -20.15 10.07 -4.98
C THR A 130 -21.60 9.76 -4.60
N SER A 131 -22.43 10.78 -4.41
CA SER A 131 -23.85 10.61 -4.07
C SER A 131 -24.66 9.86 -5.12
N ALA A 132 -24.17 9.78 -6.36
CA ALA A 132 -24.77 9.02 -7.45
C ALA A 132 -24.34 7.55 -7.46
N GLU A 133 -23.30 7.17 -6.72
CA GLU A 133 -22.73 5.83 -6.72
C GLU A 133 -23.24 4.99 -5.56
N ARG A 134 -23.47 3.70 -5.84
CA ARG A 134 -24.06 2.74 -4.93
C ARG A 134 -23.27 1.44 -5.01
N ALA A 135 -22.78 0.95 -3.86
CA ALA A 135 -22.02 -0.30 -3.82
C ALA A 135 -22.86 -1.51 -4.25
N ASP A 136 -24.16 -1.48 -3.96
CA ASP A 136 -25.16 -2.52 -4.24
C ASP A 136 -25.61 -2.59 -5.71
N GLU A 137 -25.38 -1.54 -6.52
CA GLU A 137 -25.74 -1.56 -7.95
C GLU A 137 -24.84 -2.50 -8.78
N LYS A 138 -23.63 -2.80 -8.31
CA LYS A 138 -22.70 -3.73 -8.99
C LYS A 138 -22.99 -5.20 -8.69
N GLU A 139 -23.47 -5.55 -7.49
CA GLU A 139 -23.82 -6.95 -7.17
C GLU A 139 -24.93 -7.46 -8.11
N LYS A 140 -25.93 -6.63 -8.41
CA LYS A 140 -26.99 -6.97 -9.36
C LYS A 140 -26.44 -7.29 -10.76
N LYS A 141 -25.52 -6.47 -11.30
CA LYS A 141 -24.94 -6.72 -12.63
C LYS A 141 -24.08 -7.99 -12.70
N LYS A 142 -23.30 -8.32 -11.66
CA LYS A 142 -22.52 -9.57 -11.62
C LYS A 142 -23.40 -10.81 -11.48
N GLN A 143 -24.52 -10.70 -10.76
CA GLN A 143 -25.46 -11.81 -10.57
C GLN A 143 -26.26 -12.11 -11.85
N ASP A 144 -26.65 -11.09 -12.60
CA ASP A 144 -27.35 -11.24 -13.88
C ASP A 144 -26.46 -11.92 -14.94
N ASP A 145 -25.16 -11.61 -14.98
CA ASP A 145 -24.21 -12.18 -15.96
C ASP A 145 -23.80 -13.64 -15.63
N MET A 146 -23.85 -14.04 -14.36
CA MET A 146 -23.62 -15.42 -13.90
C MET A 146 -24.85 -16.33 -14.04
N SER A 147 -26.01 -15.76 -14.38
CA SER A 147 -27.29 -16.47 -14.51
C SER A 147 -27.73 -16.71 -15.96
N ARG A 148 -26.85 -16.41 -16.92
CA ARG A 148 -27.06 -16.62 -18.36
C ARG A 148 -26.19 -17.73 -18.93
#